data_AF-A0A9E5NGU8-F1
#
_entry.id   AF-A0A9E5NGU8-F1
#
_cell.length_a   1.000
_cell.length_b   1.000
_cell.length_c   1.000
_cell.angle_alpha   90.00
_cell.angle_beta   90.00
_cell.angle_gamma   90.00
#
_symmetry.space_group_name_H-M   'P 1'
#
loop_
_entity.id
_entity.type
_entity.pdbx_description
1 polymer ?
#
loop_
_entity_poly.entity_id
_entity_poly.type
_entity_poly.pdbx_seq_one_letter_code
_entity_poly.pdbx_strand_id
1 'polypeptide(L)'
;MELGWGGYWAWDPVENASLIPWLTGTAFLHTAMMEERRGMHKVWNVVLAPLSFALCIFATLVTRGGIIVSDLHGFSRNIQPIAYLLIGFIVLILGVNFFLVYHRQRQLRSKKEMESPLSREGAFLLTAVLLCGIALIVFLGTTYPTLAQVLRGAQLSLDASFYDRATGPLAMALIFIMGICPVIAWRRLTAKSLRDLLPSVIAGLVLSALAFVLGIRDLFPLVSMAISAFVATSLLAIFIRDLLARRRSTGENYARAFLTLGSKGHRRYGGYLIHLA
;
A
#
# COMPACT_ATOMS: atom_id res chain seq x y z
N MET A 1 4.87 -9.76 -31.98
CA MET A 1 3.73 -9.30 -31.16
C MET A 1 4.28 -9.02 -29.79
N GLU A 2 4.49 -7.75 -29.45
CA GLU A 2 4.54 -7.40 -28.04
C GLU A 2 3.18 -7.79 -27.45
N LEU A 3 3.19 -8.46 -26.32
CA LEU A 3 1.98 -8.88 -25.62
C LEU A 3 1.03 -7.67 -25.56
N GLY A 4 -0.26 -7.85 -25.84
CA GLY A 4 -1.28 -6.77 -25.89
C GLY A 4 -1.52 -6.01 -24.57
N TRP A 5 -0.60 -6.14 -23.63
CA TRP A 5 -0.54 -5.55 -22.30
C TRP A 5 0.62 -4.54 -22.33
N GLY A 6 0.43 -3.41 -23.03
CA GLY A 6 1.49 -2.46 -23.34
C GLY A 6 2.41 -2.08 -22.16
N GLY A 7 3.69 -2.45 -22.27
CA GLY A 7 4.78 -1.95 -21.43
C GLY A 7 4.90 -2.55 -20.02
N TYR A 8 5.82 -1.96 -19.23
CA TYR A 8 6.03 -2.27 -17.82
C TYR A 8 4.78 -1.90 -17.01
N TRP A 9 4.21 -2.85 -16.25
CA TRP A 9 3.04 -2.66 -15.38
C TRP A 9 1.68 -2.56 -16.09
N ALA A 10 1.45 -3.41 -17.08
CA ALA A 10 0.23 -3.42 -17.88
C ALA A 10 -0.96 -4.17 -17.24
N TRP A 11 -0.97 -4.27 -15.91
CA TRP A 11 -2.04 -4.88 -15.12
C TRP A 11 -2.42 -6.30 -15.59
N ASP A 12 -1.44 -7.12 -15.97
CA ASP A 12 -1.73 -8.50 -16.35
C ASP A 12 -2.16 -9.33 -15.11
N PRO A 13 -2.98 -10.38 -15.30
CA PRO A 13 -3.52 -11.14 -14.17
C PRO A 13 -2.47 -11.78 -13.25
N VAL A 14 -1.29 -12.14 -13.76
CA VAL A 14 -0.23 -12.77 -12.97
C VAL A 14 0.44 -11.74 -12.06
N GLU A 15 0.83 -10.58 -12.62
CA GLU A 15 1.37 -9.47 -11.84
C GLU A 15 0.35 -8.99 -10.80
N ASN A 16 -0.91 -8.80 -11.21
CA ASN A 16 -2.00 -8.40 -10.32
C ASN A 16 -2.17 -9.37 -9.15
N ALA A 17 -2.21 -10.68 -9.43
CA ALA A 17 -2.38 -11.67 -8.39
C ALA A 17 -1.20 -11.70 -7.41
N SER A 18 0.02 -11.45 -7.90
CA SER A 18 1.21 -11.33 -7.06
C SER A 18 1.24 -10.05 -6.21
N LEU A 19 0.63 -8.96 -6.68
CA LEU A 19 0.59 -7.66 -5.99
C LEU A 19 -0.35 -7.67 -4.76
N ILE A 20 -1.50 -8.33 -4.86
CA ILE A 20 -2.55 -8.30 -3.82
C ILE A 20 -2.03 -8.71 -2.42
N PRO A 21 -1.26 -9.82 -2.26
CA PRO A 21 -0.69 -10.20 -0.96
C PRO A 21 0.30 -9.18 -0.39
N TRP A 22 1.07 -8.50 -1.26
CA TRP A 22 2.00 -7.45 -0.83
C TRP A 22 1.25 -6.25 -0.26
N LEU A 23 0.13 -5.86 -0.87
CA LEU A 23 -0.71 -4.76 -0.38
C LEU A 23 -1.32 -5.08 0.99
N THR A 24 -1.93 -6.27 1.15
CA THR A 24 -2.52 -6.67 2.44
C THR A 24 -1.46 -6.96 3.50
N GLY A 25 -0.30 -7.50 3.10
CA GLY A 25 0.84 -7.71 3.99
C GLY A 25 1.44 -6.38 4.48
N THR A 26 1.51 -5.38 3.61
CA THR A 26 1.95 -4.03 4.00
C THR A 26 0.94 -3.37 4.94
N ALA A 27 -0.37 -3.56 4.69
CA ALA A 27 -1.41 -3.11 5.62
C ALA A 27 -1.24 -3.77 6.99
N PHE A 28 -0.97 -5.08 7.03
CA PHE A 28 -0.70 -5.83 8.25
C PHE A 28 0.51 -5.28 9.01
N LEU A 29 1.63 -4.98 8.33
CA LEU A 29 2.81 -4.43 8.97
C LEU A 29 2.53 -3.09 9.66
N HIS A 30 1.73 -2.22 9.02
CA HIS A 30 1.35 -0.94 9.60
C HIS A 30 0.43 -1.11 10.83
N THR A 31 -0.55 -2.00 10.77
CA THR A 31 -1.46 -2.26 11.90
C THR A 31 -0.76 -3.02 13.04
N ALA A 32 0.20 -3.89 12.73
CA ALA A 32 1.04 -4.59 13.73
C ALA A 32 1.92 -3.62 14.50
N MET A 33 2.55 -2.66 13.80
CA MET A 33 3.30 -1.59 14.46
C MET A 33 2.42 -0.73 15.37
N MET A 34 1.16 -0.50 15.00
CA MET A 34 0.22 0.25 15.85
C MET A 34 -0.21 -0.56 17.08
N GLU A 35 -0.43 -1.87 16.94
CA GLU A 35 -0.69 -2.74 18.08
C GLU A 35 0.50 -2.75 19.05
N GLU A 36 1.73 -2.94 18.57
CA GLU A 36 2.95 -2.97 19.40
C GLU A 36 3.12 -1.67 20.20
N ARG A 37 2.82 -0.52 19.60
CA ARG A 37 3.07 0.80 20.21
C ARG A 37 1.91 1.36 21.01
N ARG A 38 0.66 1.04 20.66
CA ARG A 38 -0.54 1.67 21.24
C ARG A 38 -1.56 0.66 21.78
N GLY A 39 -1.40 -0.63 21.51
CA GLY A 39 -2.34 -1.67 21.92
C GLY A 39 -3.70 -1.59 21.22
N MET A 40 -3.72 -1.04 20.00
CA MET A 40 -4.91 -0.82 19.17
C MET A 40 -4.93 -1.73 17.93
N HIS A 41 -6.09 -1.90 17.30
CA HIS A 41 -6.28 -2.63 16.04
C HIS A 41 -5.93 -4.13 16.05
N LYS A 42 -6.01 -4.80 17.20
CA LYS A 42 -5.74 -6.25 17.32
C LYS A 42 -6.53 -7.10 16.32
N VAL A 43 -7.81 -6.79 16.13
CA VAL A 43 -8.69 -7.49 15.18
C VAL A 43 -8.14 -7.39 13.75
N TRP A 44 -7.63 -6.23 13.35
CA TRP A 44 -7.03 -6.06 12.02
C TRP A 44 -5.84 -6.98 11.81
N ASN A 45 -4.97 -7.15 12.81
CA ASN A 45 -3.81 -8.03 12.69
C ASN A 45 -4.19 -9.49 12.55
N VAL A 46 -5.16 -9.95 13.34
CA VAL A 46 -5.68 -11.34 13.29
C VAL A 46 -6.45 -11.60 11.98
N VAL A 47 -7.00 -10.58 11.34
CA VAL A 47 -7.66 -10.72 10.03
C VAL A 47 -6.67 -10.63 8.87
N LEU A 48 -5.80 -9.61 8.84
CA LEU A 48 -4.92 -9.30 7.71
C LEU A 48 -3.79 -10.33 7.53
N ALA A 49 -3.27 -10.92 8.61
CA ALA A 49 -2.22 -11.93 8.51
C ALA A 49 -2.68 -13.20 7.74
N PRO A 50 -3.74 -13.92 8.17
CA PRO A 50 -4.24 -15.06 7.43
C PRO A 50 -4.87 -14.68 6.09
N LEU A 51 -5.44 -13.47 5.95
CA LEU A 51 -5.91 -12.97 4.65
C LEU A 51 -4.74 -12.85 3.65
N SER A 52 -3.62 -12.26 4.04
CA SER A 52 -2.44 -12.13 3.18
C SER A 52 -1.90 -13.50 2.77
N PHE A 53 -1.88 -14.46 3.70
CA PHE A 53 -1.51 -15.84 3.38
C PHE A 53 -2.48 -16.51 2.41
N ALA A 54 -3.79 -16.36 2.62
CA ALA A 54 -4.80 -16.87 1.69
C ALA A 54 -4.67 -16.23 0.30
N LEU A 55 -4.30 -14.95 0.23
CA LEU A 55 -4.04 -14.25 -1.03
C LEU A 55 -2.76 -14.77 -1.74
N CYS A 56 -1.72 -15.20 -1.02
CA CYS A 56 -0.59 -15.90 -1.63
C CYS A 56 -1.02 -17.22 -2.29
N ILE A 57 -1.94 -17.95 -1.65
CA ILE A 57 -2.52 -19.18 -2.21
C ILE A 57 -3.38 -18.83 -3.43
N PHE A 58 -4.14 -17.73 -3.37
CA PHE A 58 -4.89 -17.21 -4.51
C PHE A 58 -3.98 -16.86 -5.69
N ALA A 59 -2.81 -16.23 -5.47
CA ALA A 59 -1.85 -15.96 -6.53
C ALA A 59 -1.36 -17.26 -7.21
N THR A 60 -1.16 -18.31 -6.41
CA THR A 60 -0.85 -19.65 -6.92
C THR A 60 -2.02 -20.24 -7.72
N LEU A 61 -3.26 -20.05 -7.27
CA LEU A 61 -4.47 -20.47 -8.00
C LEU A 61 -4.58 -19.77 -9.36
N VAL A 62 -4.31 -18.47 -9.44
CA VAL A 62 -4.34 -17.70 -10.69
C VAL A 62 -3.30 -18.23 -11.69
N THR A 63 -2.08 -18.48 -11.22
CA THR A 63 -0.93 -18.84 -12.09
C THR A 63 -0.84 -20.34 -12.42
N ARG A 64 -1.34 -21.20 -11.54
CA ARG A 64 -1.17 -22.67 -11.65
C ARG A 64 -2.48 -23.46 -11.62
N GLY A 65 -3.59 -22.85 -11.22
CA GLY A 65 -4.88 -23.54 -11.11
C GLY A 65 -5.64 -23.70 -12.42
N GLY A 66 -5.35 -22.89 -13.45
CA GLY A 66 -5.99 -23.01 -14.77
C GLY A 66 -7.49 -22.64 -14.83
N ILE A 67 -8.09 -22.18 -13.72
CA ILE A 67 -9.50 -21.74 -13.66
C ILE A 67 -9.65 -20.24 -14.00
N ILE A 68 -8.70 -19.41 -13.56
CA ILE A 68 -8.83 -17.94 -13.66
C ILE A 68 -8.14 -17.40 -14.93
N VAL A 69 -6.99 -17.97 -15.30
CA VAL A 69 -6.24 -17.60 -16.51
C VAL A 69 -6.03 -18.85 -17.36
N SER A 70 -6.93 -19.09 -18.31
CA SER A 70 -6.93 -20.31 -19.14
C SER A 70 -6.27 -20.16 -20.51
N ASP A 71 -6.19 -18.94 -21.08
CA ASP A 71 -6.00 -18.84 -22.53
C ASP A 71 -4.56 -18.70 -23.06
N LEU A 72 -3.58 -18.11 -22.34
CA LEU A 72 -2.18 -18.02 -22.86
C LEU A 72 -1.04 -18.28 -21.86
N HIS A 73 -1.23 -18.10 -20.55
CA HIS A 73 -0.20 -18.31 -19.51
C HIS A 73 -0.57 -19.37 -18.46
N GLY A 74 -1.70 -20.07 -18.65
CA GLY A 74 -2.05 -21.20 -17.81
C GLY A 74 -1.05 -22.33 -18.03
N PHE A 75 -0.01 -22.41 -17.19
CA PHE A 75 1.01 -23.48 -17.21
C PHE A 75 0.41 -24.88 -17.01
N SER A 76 -0.90 -24.98 -16.78
CA SER A 76 -1.60 -26.23 -16.68
C SER A 76 -3.01 -26.14 -17.26
N ARG A 77 -3.18 -26.72 -18.44
CA ARG A 77 -4.50 -26.87 -19.07
C ARG A 77 -5.35 -28.00 -18.46
N ASN A 78 -4.76 -28.87 -17.62
CA ASN A 78 -5.40 -30.12 -17.16
C ASN A 78 -5.32 -30.38 -15.63
N ILE A 79 -4.83 -29.46 -14.79
CA ILE A 79 -4.72 -29.67 -13.33
C ILE A 79 -5.88 -28.98 -12.58
N GLN A 80 -7.12 -29.23 -13.01
CA GLN A 80 -8.32 -28.80 -12.27
C GLN A 80 -8.38 -29.33 -10.82
N PRO A 81 -7.90 -30.56 -10.49
CA PRO A 81 -7.95 -31.06 -9.11
C PRO A 81 -7.18 -30.18 -8.11
N ILE A 82 -6.01 -29.64 -8.49
CA ILE A 82 -5.22 -28.77 -7.60
C ILE A 82 -5.96 -27.45 -7.37
N ALA A 83 -6.63 -26.90 -8.37
CA ALA A 83 -7.37 -25.66 -8.20
C ALA A 83 -8.49 -25.79 -7.16
N TYR A 84 -9.24 -26.90 -7.19
CA TYR A 84 -10.25 -27.19 -6.16
C TYR A 84 -9.63 -27.38 -4.77
N LEU A 85 -8.47 -28.03 -4.67
CA LEU A 85 -7.73 -28.15 -3.40
C LEU A 85 -7.29 -26.79 -2.86
N LEU A 86 -6.75 -25.91 -3.72
CA LEU A 86 -6.34 -24.56 -3.33
C LEU A 86 -7.53 -23.71 -2.87
N ILE A 87 -8.65 -23.76 -3.61
CA ILE A 87 -9.90 -23.08 -3.22
C ILE A 87 -10.42 -23.62 -1.88
N GLY A 88 -10.48 -24.94 -1.72
CA GLY A 88 -10.90 -25.58 -0.49
C GLY A 88 -10.03 -25.18 0.70
N PHE A 89 -8.71 -25.08 0.49
CA PHE A 89 -7.76 -24.65 1.52
C PHE A 89 -7.92 -23.16 1.87
N ILE A 90 -8.14 -22.29 0.89
CA ILE A 90 -8.47 -20.87 1.13
C ILE A 90 -9.74 -20.75 1.97
N VAL A 91 -10.82 -21.44 1.59
CA VAL A 91 -12.10 -21.43 2.32
C VAL A 91 -11.91 -21.94 3.74
N LEU A 92 -11.14 -23.02 3.93
CA LEU A 92 -10.85 -23.59 5.25
C LEU A 92 -10.11 -22.58 6.14
N ILE A 93 -9.02 -21.97 5.65
CA ILE A 93 -8.22 -21.01 6.43
C ILE A 93 -9.06 -19.79 6.81
N LEU A 94 -9.78 -19.21 5.85
CA LEU A 94 -10.61 -18.03 6.10
C LEU A 94 -11.79 -18.36 7.02
N GLY A 95 -12.42 -19.52 6.86
CA GLY A 95 -13.52 -19.99 7.70
C GLY A 95 -13.08 -20.25 9.14
N VAL A 96 -11.95 -20.94 9.34
CA VAL A 96 -11.35 -21.16 10.68
C VAL A 96 -10.97 -19.83 11.31
N ASN A 97 -10.34 -18.92 10.56
CA ASN A 97 -9.99 -17.61 11.08
C ASN A 97 -11.23 -16.80 11.50
N PHE A 98 -12.25 -16.76 10.66
CA PHE A 98 -13.51 -16.08 10.97
C PHE A 98 -14.15 -16.64 12.25
N PHE A 99 -14.24 -17.98 12.36
CA PHE A 99 -14.75 -18.65 13.54
C PHE A 99 -13.97 -18.26 14.81
N LEU A 100 -12.64 -18.28 14.75
CA LEU A 100 -11.78 -17.92 15.88
C LEU A 100 -11.93 -16.44 16.28
N VAL A 101 -11.94 -15.53 15.31
CA VAL A 101 -12.15 -14.09 15.56
C VAL A 101 -13.51 -13.84 16.19
N TYR A 102 -14.57 -14.45 15.67
CA TYR A 102 -15.92 -14.32 16.21
C TYR A 102 -16.01 -14.84 17.65
N HIS A 103 -15.46 -16.03 17.92
CA HIS A 103 -15.48 -16.64 19.24
C HIS A 103 -14.59 -15.90 20.26
N ARG A 104 -13.46 -15.32 19.81
CA ARG A 104 -12.50 -14.62 20.66
C ARG A 104 -12.66 -13.10 20.67
N GLN A 105 -13.73 -12.57 20.07
CA GLN A 105 -13.94 -11.11 19.91
C GLN A 105 -13.80 -10.30 21.21
N ARG A 106 -14.21 -10.86 22.36
CA ARG A 106 -14.08 -10.20 23.67
C ARG A 106 -12.63 -9.98 24.08
N GLN A 107 -11.74 -10.91 23.74
CA GLN A 107 -10.30 -10.83 24.02
C GLN A 107 -9.57 -9.91 23.04
N LEU A 108 -10.15 -9.68 21.85
CA LEU A 108 -9.60 -8.84 20.79
C LEU A 108 -10.01 -7.36 20.90
N ARG A 109 -10.86 -6.99 21.87
CA ARG A 109 -11.24 -5.59 22.09
C ARG A 109 -10.00 -4.74 22.42
N SER A 110 -9.88 -3.62 21.72
CA SER A 110 -8.79 -2.67 21.97
C SER A 110 -8.99 -2.02 23.34
N LYS A 111 -7.90 -1.83 24.08
CA LYS A 111 -7.94 -1.17 25.40
C LYS A 111 -8.05 0.36 25.30
N LYS A 112 -7.73 0.91 24.13
CA LYS A 112 -7.74 2.34 23.82
C LYS A 112 -8.57 2.60 22.58
N GLU A 113 -9.35 3.67 22.61
CA GLU A 113 -10.09 4.19 21.47
C GLU A 113 -9.28 5.27 20.75
N MET A 114 -9.63 5.55 19.50
CA MET A 114 -8.99 6.61 18.72
C MET A 114 -9.47 7.98 19.21
N GLU A 115 -8.53 8.87 19.57
CA GLU A 115 -8.86 10.21 20.06
C GLU A 115 -9.38 11.15 18.96
N SER A 116 -8.94 10.95 17.70
CA SER A 116 -9.38 11.75 16.56
C SER A 116 -9.08 11.05 15.22
N PRO A 117 -9.93 11.22 14.18
CA PRO A 117 -9.62 10.76 12.83
C PRO A 117 -8.39 11.47 12.22
N LEU A 118 -8.13 12.71 12.62
CA LEU A 118 -6.99 13.53 12.20
C LEU A 118 -5.78 13.32 13.13
N SER A 119 -5.60 12.10 13.65
CA SER A 119 -4.43 11.70 14.45
C SER A 119 -3.48 10.81 13.63
N ARG A 120 -2.31 10.52 14.19
CA ARG A 120 -1.42 9.50 13.62
C ARG A 120 -2.08 8.12 13.63
N GLU A 121 -2.92 7.79 14.63
CA GLU A 121 -3.68 6.53 14.62
C GLU A 121 -4.65 6.49 13.45
N GLY A 122 -5.37 7.60 13.20
CA GLY A 122 -6.25 7.74 12.04
C GLY A 122 -5.51 7.61 10.72
N ALA A 123 -4.33 8.22 10.59
CA ALA A 123 -3.50 8.09 9.38
C ALA A 123 -3.04 6.65 9.14
N PHE A 124 -2.62 5.92 10.19
CA PHE A 124 -2.23 4.50 10.06
C PHE A 124 -3.41 3.61 9.69
N LEU A 125 -4.58 3.84 10.28
CA LEU A 125 -5.80 3.13 9.91
C LEU A 125 -6.19 3.43 8.46
N LEU A 126 -6.14 4.69 8.05
CA LEU A 126 -6.44 5.11 6.69
C LEU A 126 -5.46 4.49 5.68
N THR A 127 -4.17 4.44 5.98
CA THR A 127 -3.17 3.70 5.19
C THR A 127 -3.57 2.24 5.00
N ALA A 128 -3.94 1.54 6.08
CA ALA A 128 -4.36 0.15 6.01
C ALA A 128 -5.64 -0.03 5.18
N VAL A 129 -6.63 0.86 5.34
CA VAL A 129 -7.88 0.86 4.57
C VAL A 129 -7.63 1.11 3.10
N LEU A 130 -6.79 2.09 2.74
CA LEU A 130 -6.45 2.39 1.35
C LEU A 130 -5.72 1.23 0.68
N LEU A 131 -4.75 0.61 1.36
CA LEU A 131 -4.06 -0.59 0.88
C LEU A 131 -5.03 -1.75 0.64
N CYS A 132 -5.94 -2.00 1.59
CA CYS A 132 -6.98 -3.02 1.44
C CYS A 132 -7.96 -2.68 0.31
N GLY A 133 -8.28 -1.40 0.11
CA GLY A 133 -9.14 -0.92 -0.97
C GLY A 133 -8.52 -1.16 -2.34
N ILE A 134 -7.23 -0.82 -2.51
CA ILE A 134 -6.49 -1.11 -3.75
C ILE A 134 -6.43 -2.63 -3.97
N ALA A 135 -6.07 -3.40 -2.94
CA ALA A 135 -6.04 -4.86 -2.99
C ALA A 135 -7.39 -5.46 -3.43
N LEU A 136 -8.50 -4.93 -2.91
CA LEU A 136 -9.85 -5.36 -3.28
C LEU A 136 -10.18 -5.02 -4.73
N ILE A 137 -9.86 -3.81 -5.20
CA ILE A 137 -10.08 -3.40 -6.60
C ILE A 137 -9.30 -4.33 -7.54
N VAL A 138 -8.02 -4.58 -7.25
CA VAL A 138 -7.18 -5.45 -8.08
C VAL A 138 -7.68 -6.89 -8.04
N PHE A 139 -8.08 -7.40 -6.86
CA PHE A 139 -8.68 -8.73 -6.72
C PHE A 139 -9.96 -8.87 -7.54
N LEU A 140 -10.87 -7.90 -7.45
CA LEU A 140 -12.12 -7.89 -8.20
C LEU A 140 -11.86 -7.77 -9.70
N GLY A 141 -10.97 -6.86 -10.13
CA GLY A 141 -10.60 -6.72 -11.53
C GLY A 141 -10.00 -8.00 -12.10
N THR A 142 -9.20 -8.72 -11.31
CA THR A 142 -8.57 -9.98 -11.72
C THR A 142 -9.57 -11.14 -11.83
N THR A 143 -10.59 -11.18 -10.96
CA THR A 143 -11.54 -12.30 -10.89
C THR A 143 -12.82 -12.08 -11.69
N TYR A 144 -13.20 -10.82 -11.93
CA TYR A 144 -14.46 -10.46 -12.57
C TYR A 144 -14.60 -10.98 -14.02
N PRO A 145 -13.59 -10.88 -14.90
CA PRO A 145 -13.66 -11.46 -16.25
C PRO A 145 -14.04 -12.95 -16.24
N THR A 146 -13.37 -13.75 -15.42
CA THR A 146 -13.65 -15.19 -15.28
C THR A 146 -15.06 -15.44 -14.74
N LEU A 147 -15.50 -14.67 -13.74
CA LEU A 147 -16.86 -14.79 -13.20
C LEU A 147 -17.92 -14.44 -14.25
N ALA A 148 -17.71 -13.40 -15.04
CA ALA A 148 -18.61 -12.99 -16.11
C ALA A 148 -18.68 -14.04 -17.23
N GLN A 149 -17.55 -14.66 -17.57
CA GLN A 149 -17.51 -15.75 -18.55
C GLN A 149 -18.29 -16.98 -18.07
N VAL A 150 -18.12 -17.39 -16.80
CA VAL A 150 -18.81 -18.58 -16.25
C VAL A 150 -20.31 -18.33 -16.06
N LEU A 151 -20.70 -17.16 -15.55
CA LEU A 151 -22.10 -16.88 -15.18
C LEU A 151 -22.94 -16.34 -16.34
N ARG A 152 -22.33 -15.60 -17.27
CA ARG A 152 -23.03 -14.88 -18.35
C ARG A 152 -22.58 -15.28 -19.75
N GLY A 153 -21.55 -16.12 -19.88
CA GLY A 153 -20.95 -16.46 -21.17
C GLY A 153 -20.24 -15.27 -21.85
N ALA A 154 -20.06 -14.15 -21.15
CA ALA A 154 -19.49 -12.93 -21.72
C ALA A 154 -17.96 -12.93 -21.56
N GLN A 155 -17.24 -12.88 -22.68
CA GLN A 155 -15.80 -12.65 -22.66
C GLN A 155 -15.53 -11.16 -22.45
N LEU A 156 -15.02 -10.82 -21.28
CA LEU A 156 -14.62 -9.47 -20.90
C LEU A 156 -13.11 -9.46 -20.66
N SER A 157 -12.47 -8.34 -20.99
CA SER A 157 -11.11 -8.04 -20.54
C SER A 157 -11.11 -6.62 -20.01
N LEU A 158 -10.38 -6.39 -18.92
CA LEU A 158 -10.19 -5.06 -18.35
C LEU A 158 -8.85 -4.53 -18.85
N ASP A 159 -8.84 -3.27 -19.27
CA ASP A 159 -7.65 -2.58 -19.74
C ASP A 159 -6.95 -1.84 -18.59
N ALA A 160 -5.74 -1.36 -18.83
CA ALA A 160 -4.97 -0.57 -17.86
C ALA A 160 -5.76 0.67 -17.38
N SER A 161 -6.54 1.29 -18.26
CA SER A 161 -7.37 2.46 -17.96
C SER A 161 -8.42 2.19 -16.88
N PHE A 162 -8.98 0.97 -16.79
CA PHE A 162 -9.83 0.59 -15.65
C PHE A 162 -9.05 0.65 -14.33
N TYR A 163 -7.90 0.00 -14.26
CA TYR A 163 -7.10 -0.09 -13.04
C TYR A 163 -6.53 1.27 -12.63
N ASP A 164 -6.04 2.07 -13.56
CA ASP A 164 -5.50 3.40 -13.30
C ASP A 164 -6.57 4.33 -12.73
N ARG A 165 -7.80 4.30 -13.29
CA ARG A 165 -8.91 5.12 -12.78
C ARG A 165 -9.42 4.64 -11.43
N ALA A 166 -9.44 3.32 -11.20
CA ALA A 166 -9.98 2.76 -9.97
C ALA A 166 -8.98 2.83 -8.81
N THR A 167 -7.72 2.45 -9.03
CA THR A 167 -6.66 2.41 -8.00
C THR A 167 -5.93 3.74 -7.86
N GLY A 168 -5.83 4.54 -8.92
CA GLY A 168 -5.07 5.77 -8.98
C GLY A 168 -5.40 6.79 -7.88
N PRO A 169 -6.67 7.14 -7.65
CA PRO A 169 -7.05 8.05 -6.57
C PRO A 169 -6.64 7.54 -5.17
N LEU A 170 -6.77 6.23 -4.93
CA LEU A 170 -6.38 5.62 -3.65
C LEU A 170 -4.86 5.60 -3.50
N ALA A 171 -4.12 5.30 -4.57
CA ALA A 171 -2.66 5.33 -4.59
C ALA A 171 -2.12 6.73 -4.35
N MET A 172 -2.68 7.76 -5.00
CA MET A 172 -2.33 9.16 -4.75
C MET A 172 -2.60 9.57 -3.29
N ALA A 173 -3.75 9.18 -2.74
CA ALA A 173 -4.06 9.44 -1.33
C ALA A 173 -3.06 8.74 -0.39
N LEU A 174 -2.70 7.49 -0.69
CA LEU A 174 -1.72 6.71 0.07
C LEU A 174 -0.34 7.40 0.08
N ILE A 175 0.17 7.77 -1.08
CA ILE A 175 1.46 8.47 -1.24
C ILE A 175 1.42 9.81 -0.49
N PHE A 176 0.34 10.59 -0.64
CA PHE A 176 0.19 11.85 0.07
C PHE A 176 0.26 11.71 1.60
N ILE A 177 -0.39 10.68 2.16
CA ILE A 177 -0.34 10.38 3.60
C ILE A 177 1.09 10.02 4.04
N MET A 178 1.87 9.32 3.21
CA MET A 178 3.26 8.97 3.50
C MET A 178 4.14 10.22 3.68
N GLY A 179 3.85 11.33 2.99
CA GLY A 179 4.58 12.60 3.15
C GLY A 179 4.14 13.40 4.37
N ILE A 180 2.85 13.34 4.74
CA ILE A 180 2.28 14.13 5.84
C ILE A 180 2.52 13.46 7.21
N CYS A 181 2.28 12.15 7.30
CA CYS A 181 2.26 11.41 8.56
C CYS A 181 3.57 11.54 9.36
N PRO A 182 4.77 11.50 8.75
CA PRO A 182 6.04 11.71 9.46
C PRO A 182 6.20 13.10 10.07
N VAL A 183 5.66 14.16 9.45
CA VAL A 183 5.81 15.55 9.88
C VAL A 183 4.90 15.89 11.07
N ILE A 184 3.72 15.27 11.12
CA ILE A 184 2.74 15.48 12.20
C ILE A 184 3.20 14.86 13.54
N ALA A 185 4.15 13.93 13.52
CA ALA A 185 4.95 13.46 14.67
C ALA A 185 4.18 13.33 16.02
N TRP A 186 3.09 12.57 16.02
CA TRP A 186 2.24 12.26 17.20
C TRP A 186 1.51 13.44 17.86
N ARG A 187 1.52 14.63 17.26
CA ARG A 187 0.75 15.81 17.74
C ARG A 187 -0.36 16.14 16.74
N ARG A 188 -1.33 16.97 17.13
CA ARG A 188 -2.32 17.52 16.19
C ARG A 188 -1.60 18.41 15.15
N LEU A 189 -2.20 18.57 13.96
CA LEU A 189 -1.76 19.57 12.98
C LEU A 189 -1.71 20.95 13.66
N THR A 190 -0.52 21.54 13.71
CA THR A 190 -0.30 22.89 14.25
C THR A 190 0.07 23.86 13.13
N ALA A 191 -0.10 25.16 13.36
CA ALA A 191 0.39 26.20 12.45
C ALA A 191 1.90 26.11 12.19
N LYS A 192 2.67 25.52 13.12
CA LYS A 192 4.09 25.22 12.92
C LYS A 192 4.28 24.06 11.93
N SER A 193 3.53 22.97 12.09
CA SER A 193 3.56 21.82 11.17
C SER A 193 3.20 22.22 9.74
N LEU A 194 2.21 23.11 9.56
CA LEU A 194 1.84 23.65 8.25
C LEU A 194 2.97 24.48 7.62
N ARG A 195 3.63 25.34 8.41
CA ARG A 195 4.80 26.10 7.95
C ARG A 195 5.98 25.20 7.58
N ASP A 196 6.19 24.11 8.33
CA ASP A 196 7.23 23.13 8.04
C ASP A 196 6.96 22.35 6.75
N LEU A 197 5.69 22.20 6.34
CA LEU A 197 5.29 21.54 5.08
C LEU A 197 5.28 22.46 3.86
N LEU A 198 5.20 23.79 4.07
CA LEU A 198 5.08 24.76 2.98
C LEU A 198 6.18 24.65 1.91
N PRO A 199 7.47 24.47 2.25
CA PRO A 199 8.52 24.28 1.24
C PRO A 199 8.28 23.05 0.36
N SER A 200 7.78 21.96 0.93
CA SER A 200 7.45 20.73 0.20
C SER A 200 6.26 20.91 -0.73
N VAL A 201 5.24 21.68 -0.29
CA VAL A 201 4.08 22.02 -1.14
C VAL A 201 4.52 22.86 -2.33
N ILE A 202 5.37 23.86 -2.09
CA ILE A 202 5.92 24.71 -3.16
C ILE A 202 6.75 23.85 -4.14
N ALA A 203 7.60 22.96 -3.64
CA ALA A 203 8.38 22.06 -4.50
C ALA A 203 7.49 21.18 -5.40
N GLY A 204 6.40 20.64 -4.85
CA GLY A 204 5.41 19.88 -5.61
C GLY A 204 4.74 20.72 -6.72
N LEU A 205 4.30 21.93 -6.39
CA LEU A 205 3.68 22.84 -7.36
C LEU A 205 4.66 23.29 -8.44
N VAL A 206 5.91 23.58 -8.09
CA VAL A 206 6.96 23.96 -9.05
C VAL A 206 7.25 22.83 -10.01
N LEU A 207 7.39 21.59 -9.53
CA LEU A 207 7.62 20.44 -10.41
C LEU A 207 6.45 20.21 -11.35
N SER A 208 5.21 20.31 -10.83
CA SER A 208 4.00 20.16 -11.64
C SER A 208 3.87 21.27 -12.70
N ALA A 209 4.17 22.52 -12.34
CA ALA A 209 4.18 23.64 -13.28
C ALA A 209 5.26 23.46 -14.36
N LEU A 210 6.45 22.99 -13.98
CA LEU A 210 7.53 22.68 -14.92
C LEU A 210 7.09 21.57 -15.89
N ALA A 211 6.49 20.49 -15.40
CA ALA A 211 5.95 19.41 -16.22
C ALA A 211 4.90 19.91 -17.22
N PHE A 212 4.03 20.83 -16.79
CA PHE A 212 3.03 21.46 -17.65
C PHE A 212 3.66 22.30 -18.77
N VAL A 213 4.70 23.08 -18.46
CA VAL A 213 5.46 23.86 -19.45
C VAL A 213 6.20 22.95 -20.43
N LEU A 214 6.70 21.80 -19.98
CA LEU A 214 7.38 20.80 -20.81
C LEU A 214 6.43 19.97 -21.69
N GLY A 215 5.12 20.22 -21.62
CA GLY A 215 4.13 19.65 -22.54
C GLY A 215 3.22 18.57 -21.95
N ILE A 216 3.35 18.22 -20.66
CA ILE A 216 2.42 17.30 -20.00
C ILE A 216 1.11 18.03 -19.71
N ARG A 217 0.02 17.62 -20.34
CA ARG A 217 -1.30 18.27 -20.20
C ARG A 217 -2.31 17.47 -19.38
N ASP A 218 -2.07 16.18 -19.19
CA ASP A 218 -2.99 15.31 -18.46
C ASP A 218 -2.95 15.60 -16.96
N LEU A 219 -4.14 15.70 -16.35
CA LEU A 219 -4.28 16.05 -14.94
C LEU A 219 -3.64 15.00 -14.01
N PHE A 220 -3.81 13.72 -14.35
CA PHE A 220 -3.40 12.62 -13.48
C PHE A 220 -1.87 12.55 -13.30
N PRO A 221 -1.04 12.61 -14.37
CA PRO A 221 0.41 12.76 -14.24
C PRO A 221 0.82 14.03 -13.48
N LEU A 222 0.21 15.18 -13.76
CA LEU A 222 0.57 16.46 -13.13
C LEU A 222 0.35 16.44 -11.61
N VAL A 223 -0.79 15.90 -11.16
CA VAL A 223 -1.11 15.75 -9.74
C VAL A 223 -0.19 14.72 -9.09
N SER A 224 0.04 13.58 -9.75
CA SER A 224 0.92 12.53 -9.24
C SER A 224 2.35 13.05 -9.05
N MET A 225 2.89 13.82 -10.01
CA MET A 225 4.20 14.45 -9.90
C MET A 225 4.26 15.46 -8.75
N ALA A 226 3.22 16.27 -8.56
CA ALA A 226 3.14 17.23 -7.46
C ALA A 226 3.20 16.52 -6.10
N ILE A 227 2.41 15.45 -5.94
CA ILE A 227 2.36 14.65 -4.71
C ILE A 227 3.71 13.95 -4.47
N SER A 228 4.28 13.31 -5.48
CA SER A 228 5.57 12.61 -5.35
C SER A 228 6.70 13.57 -4.94
N ALA A 229 6.78 14.75 -5.55
CA ALA A 229 7.75 15.77 -5.16
C ALA A 229 7.50 16.30 -3.74
N PHE A 230 6.24 16.52 -3.37
CA PHE A 230 5.87 16.89 -2.01
C PHE A 230 6.38 15.86 -0.98
N VAL A 231 6.14 14.56 -1.22
CA VAL A 231 6.57 13.49 -0.32
C VAL A 231 8.09 13.37 -0.26
N ALA A 232 8.75 13.35 -1.42
CA ALA A 232 10.21 13.22 -1.50
C ALA A 232 10.89 14.37 -0.75
N THR A 233 10.44 15.61 -0.97
CA THR A 233 10.99 16.77 -0.27
C THR A 233 10.62 16.82 1.20
N SER A 234 9.43 16.36 1.61
CA SER A 234 9.04 16.36 3.02
C SER A 234 9.88 15.36 3.84
N LEU A 235 10.10 14.16 3.29
CA LEU A 235 10.97 13.14 3.91
C LEU A 235 12.42 13.61 3.96
N LEU A 236 12.92 14.20 2.87
CA LEU A 236 14.27 14.77 2.83
C LEU A 236 14.43 15.93 3.83
N ALA A 237 13.43 16.80 3.96
CA ALA A 237 13.45 17.90 4.91
C ALA A 237 13.52 17.40 6.37
N ILE A 238 12.80 16.34 6.71
CA ILE A 238 12.91 15.70 8.04
C ILE A 238 14.34 15.20 8.26
N PHE A 239 14.89 14.48 7.28
CA PHE A 239 16.23 13.92 7.38
C PHE A 239 17.30 15.00 7.56
N ILE A 240 17.24 16.07 6.76
CA ILE A 240 18.16 17.21 6.85
C ILE A 240 18.03 17.90 8.21
N ARG A 241 16.80 18.13 8.71
CA ARG A 241 16.59 18.75 10.02
C ARG A 241 17.20 17.91 11.14
N ASP A 242 16.97 16.60 11.13
CA ASP A 242 17.50 15.70 12.15
C ASP A 242 19.05 15.63 12.10
N LEU A 243 19.63 15.64 10.90
CA LEU A 243 21.08 15.70 10.69
C LEU A 243 21.70 17.00 11.23
N LEU A 244 21.11 18.15 10.89
CA LEU A 244 21.57 19.46 11.34
C LEU A 244 21.40 19.65 12.85
N ALA A 245 20.27 19.20 13.41
CA ALA A 245 20.01 19.27 14.85
C ALA A 245 21.03 18.45 15.64
N ARG A 246 21.35 17.23 15.16
CA ARG A 246 22.36 16.38 15.78
C ARG A 246 23.74 17.03 15.72
N ARG A 247 24.16 17.55 14.57
CA ARG A 247 25.45 18.24 14.44
C ARG A 247 25.58 19.38 15.46
N ARG A 248 24.52 20.17 15.63
CA ARG A 248 24.52 21.29 16.59
C ARG A 248 24.62 20.83 18.05
N SER A 249 24.08 19.67 18.40
CA SER A 249 24.13 19.16 19.77
C SER A 249 25.37 18.35 20.10
N THR A 250 25.95 17.63 19.13
CA THR A 250 27.10 16.74 19.36
C THR A 250 28.44 17.28 18.85
N GLY A 251 28.42 18.28 17.97
CA GLY A 251 29.63 18.78 17.30
C GLY A 251 30.22 17.82 16.26
N GLU A 252 29.55 16.70 15.96
CA GLU A 252 30.01 15.70 14.98
C GLU A 252 30.08 16.29 13.56
N ASN A 253 30.98 15.77 12.72
CA ASN A 253 30.99 16.09 11.28
C ASN A 253 29.78 15.43 10.56
N TYR A 254 29.47 15.90 9.34
CA TYR A 254 28.30 15.42 8.58
C TYR A 254 28.30 13.91 8.34
N ALA A 255 29.46 13.34 8.01
CA ALA A 255 29.59 11.90 7.75
C ALA A 255 29.30 11.06 9.00
N ARG A 256 29.87 11.42 10.16
CA ARG A 256 29.64 10.70 11.42
C ARG A 256 28.20 10.87 11.91
N ALA A 257 27.63 12.06 11.78
CA ALA A 257 26.24 12.31 12.12
C ALA A 257 25.29 11.47 11.25
N PHE A 258 25.53 11.39 9.94
CA PHE A 258 24.78 10.56 9.00
C PHE A 258 24.84 9.08 9.36
N LEU A 259 26.05 8.52 9.49
CA LEU A 259 26.26 7.11 9.83
C LEU A 259 25.60 6.74 11.15
N THR A 260 25.67 7.64 12.13
CA THR A 260 25.10 7.37 13.46
C THR A 260 23.59 7.54 13.50
N LEU A 261 23.00 8.39 12.66
CA LEU A 261 21.55 8.43 12.48
C LEU A 261 21.05 7.14 11.83
N GLY A 262 21.74 6.66 10.79
CA GLY A 262 21.43 5.38 10.14
C GLY A 262 21.53 4.19 11.11
N SER A 263 22.62 4.08 11.86
CA SER A 263 22.87 2.94 12.74
C SER A 263 21.98 2.91 13.99
N LYS A 264 21.80 4.05 14.67
CA LYS A 264 20.98 4.13 15.91
C LYS A 264 19.49 4.29 15.63
N GLY A 265 19.11 4.77 14.44
CA GLY A 265 17.74 5.09 14.05
C GLY A 265 17.15 4.17 12.99
N HIS A 266 17.69 2.97 12.81
CA HIS A 266 17.38 2.05 11.70
C HIS A 266 15.88 1.85 11.40
N ARG A 267 15.01 1.68 12.42
CA ARG A 267 13.56 1.51 12.24
C ARG A 267 12.88 2.79 11.75
N ARG A 268 13.38 3.96 12.14
CA ARG A 268 12.80 5.26 11.75
C ARG A 268 13.26 5.66 10.34
N TYR A 269 14.56 5.70 10.12
CA TYR A 269 15.12 6.13 8.84
C TYR A 269 14.98 5.07 7.75
N GLY A 270 15.01 3.77 8.11
CA GLY A 270 14.64 2.69 7.19
C GLY A 270 13.19 2.82 6.71
N GLY A 271 12.26 3.19 7.61
CA GLY A 271 10.88 3.48 7.21
C GLY A 271 10.77 4.65 6.22
N TYR A 272 11.54 5.74 6.41
CA TYR A 272 11.56 6.86 5.46
C TYR A 272 12.16 6.48 4.11
N LEU A 273 13.19 5.63 4.09
CA LEU A 273 13.77 5.12 2.85
C LEU A 273 12.79 4.22 2.09
N ILE A 274 12.11 3.32 2.79
CA ILE A 274 11.07 2.45 2.20
C ILE A 274 9.90 3.28 1.64
N HIS A 275 9.55 4.39 2.28
CA HIS A 275 8.51 5.29 1.76
C HIS A 275 8.96 6.17 0.60
N LEU A 276 10.26 6.30 0.36
CA LEU A 276 10.81 7.06 -0.76
C LEU A 276 11.04 6.18 -2.00
N ALA A 277 11.38 4.90 -1.79
CA ALA A 277 11.55 3.89 -2.83
C ALA A 277 10.21 3.52 -3.47
#